data_AF-A0A928TEA4-F1
#
_entry.id   AF-A0A928TEA4-F1
#
_cell.length_a   1.000
_cell.length_b   1.000
_cell.length_c   1.000
_cell.angle_alpha   90.00
_cell.angle_beta   90.00
_cell.angle_gamma   90.00
#
_symmetry.space_group_name_H-M   'P 1'
#
loop_
_entity.id
_entity.type
_entity.pdbx_description
1 polymer ?
#
loop_
_entity_poly.entity_id
_entity_poly.type
_entity_poly.pdbx_seq_one_letter_code
_entity_poly.pdbx_strand_id
1 'polypeptide(L)'
;MAAIPCQAGRLLNRCPNLSQHSCQYCGRNFCPAHGYFVEADEAVCARSRCRTRHDDLVRHMAYLGRAEQLNRVGLCGREGCNRPHQFQCSLCRAHFCEPHLSERRYPFSDGRSLLERWVSACAHCWDRRKIWQAR
;
A
#
# COMPACT_ATOMS: atom_id res chain seq x y z
N MET A 1 7.78 11.93 -30.77
CA MET A 1 7.07 11.81 -29.47
C MET A 1 7.00 13.18 -28.84
N ALA A 2 5.83 13.70 -28.50
CA ALA A 2 5.71 15.01 -27.86
C ALA A 2 6.22 14.95 -26.42
N ALA A 3 7.00 15.95 -26.01
CA ALA A 3 7.52 16.03 -24.64
C ALA A 3 6.35 16.30 -23.68
N ILE A 4 6.15 15.42 -22.70
CA ILE A 4 5.08 15.56 -21.72
C ILE A 4 5.56 16.48 -20.59
N PRO A 5 4.84 17.56 -20.25
CA PRO A 5 5.24 18.43 -19.15
C PRO A 5 4.97 17.77 -17.80
N CYS A 6 5.77 18.13 -16.80
CA CYS A 6 5.51 17.75 -15.43
C CYS A 6 4.15 18.27 -14.97
N GLN A 7 3.31 17.39 -14.43
CA GLN A 7 1.97 17.73 -13.96
C GLN A 7 1.95 18.13 -12.48
N ALA A 8 3.08 18.55 -11.92
CA ALA A 8 3.17 19.07 -10.55
C ALA A 8 2.82 20.57 -10.50
N GLY A 9 2.27 21.00 -9.36
CA GLY A 9 1.77 22.37 -9.16
C GLY A 9 0.27 22.53 -9.43
N ARG A 10 -0.23 23.73 -9.13
CA ARG A 10 -1.61 24.19 -9.45
C ARG A 10 -1.59 25.06 -10.71
N LEU A 11 -2.77 25.50 -11.17
CA LEU A 11 -2.95 26.26 -12.42
C LEU A 11 -1.92 27.40 -12.62
N LEU A 12 -1.58 28.13 -11.55
CA LEU A 12 -0.73 29.32 -11.60
C LEU A 12 0.77 29.06 -11.35
N ASN A 13 1.13 27.90 -10.80
CA ASN A 13 2.50 27.54 -10.43
C ASN A 13 2.83 26.14 -10.98
N ARG A 14 2.66 25.95 -12.29
CA ARG A 14 3.02 24.69 -12.94
C ARG A 14 4.52 24.58 -13.07
N CYS A 15 5.03 23.37 -12.87
CA CYS A 15 6.42 23.06 -13.12
C CYS A 15 6.75 23.24 -14.61
N PRO A 16 7.79 24.01 -14.98
CA PRO A 16 8.18 24.17 -16.38
C PRO A 16 8.97 22.96 -16.92
N ASN A 17 9.43 22.07 -16.03
CA ASN A 17 10.27 20.93 -16.42
C ASN A 17 9.48 19.85 -17.17
N LEU A 18 10.17 19.15 -18.06
CA LEU A 18 9.65 17.96 -18.72
C LEU A 18 9.57 16.79 -17.73
N SER A 19 8.54 15.96 -17.89
CA SER A 19 8.41 14.74 -17.11
C SER A 19 9.39 13.69 -17.59
N GLN A 20 9.94 12.92 -16.64
CA GLN A 20 10.78 11.75 -16.92
C GLN A 20 10.13 10.46 -16.44
N HIS A 21 9.13 10.56 -15.56
CA HIS A 21 8.45 9.41 -14.95
C HIS A 21 6.95 9.60 -14.89
N SER A 22 6.21 8.49 -14.78
CA SER A 22 4.79 8.46 -14.46
C SER A 22 4.58 7.85 -13.08
N CYS A 23 3.76 8.49 -12.25
CA CYS A 23 3.52 8.03 -10.87
C CYS A 23 2.65 6.79 -10.87
N GLN A 24 3.14 5.69 -10.32
CA GLN A 24 2.41 4.42 -10.25
C GLN A 24 1.05 4.52 -9.54
N TYR A 25 0.93 5.39 -8.52
CA TYR A 25 -0.31 5.49 -7.72
C TYR A 25 -1.38 6.40 -8.31
N CYS A 26 -1.00 7.43 -9.08
CA CYS A 26 -1.95 8.42 -9.58
C CYS A 26 -1.92 8.62 -11.10
N GLY A 27 -1.03 7.92 -11.80
CA GLY A 27 -0.85 7.98 -13.26
C GLY A 27 -0.32 9.30 -13.79
N ARG A 28 -0.01 10.28 -12.93
CA ARG A 28 0.44 11.61 -13.37
C ARG A 28 1.94 11.64 -13.63
N ASN A 29 2.33 12.35 -14.67
CA ASN A 29 3.71 12.52 -15.09
C ASN A 29 4.43 13.57 -14.23
N PHE A 30 5.68 13.32 -13.86
CA PHE A 30 6.48 14.21 -13.02
C PHE A 30 7.96 14.26 -13.43
N CYS A 31 8.63 15.37 -13.11
CA CYS A 31 10.07 15.54 -13.31
C CYS A 31 10.85 15.10 -12.04
N PRO A 32 12.16 14.89 -12.11
CA PRO A 32 12.96 14.43 -10.96
C PRO A 32 12.80 15.29 -9.70
N ALA A 33 12.69 16.62 -9.84
CA ALA A 33 12.47 17.53 -8.72
C ALA A 33 11.13 17.33 -7.99
N HIS A 34 10.16 16.69 -8.64
CA HIS A 34 8.85 16.35 -8.06
C HIS A 34 8.69 14.83 -7.83
N GLY A 35 9.79 14.09 -7.88
CA GLY A 35 9.87 12.70 -7.45
C GLY A 35 10.01 12.61 -5.94
N TYR A 36 9.28 11.67 -5.34
CA TYR A 36 9.50 11.26 -3.96
C TYR A 36 10.40 10.04 -3.88
N PHE A 37 10.12 9.05 -4.73
CA PHE A 37 10.86 7.82 -4.83
C PHE A 37 10.95 7.42 -6.29
N VAL A 38 12.17 7.14 -6.77
CA VAL A 38 12.44 6.67 -8.13
C VAL A 38 13.59 5.68 -8.04
N GLU A 39 13.28 4.39 -8.14
CA GLU A 39 14.27 3.31 -8.19
C GLU A 39 13.77 2.19 -9.09
N ALA A 40 14.65 1.69 -9.97
CA ALA A 40 14.34 0.65 -10.96
C ALA A 40 13.01 0.92 -11.70
N ASP A 41 12.00 0.08 -11.45
CA ASP A 41 10.68 0.15 -12.09
C ASP A 41 9.64 0.93 -11.28
N GLU A 42 10.00 1.45 -10.10
CA GLU A 42 9.11 2.23 -9.24
C GLU A 42 9.35 3.73 -9.34
N ALA A 43 8.26 4.46 -9.57
CA ALA A 43 8.27 5.91 -9.66
C ALA A 43 7.05 6.49 -8.95
N VAL A 44 7.30 7.33 -7.94
CA VAL A 44 6.29 7.92 -7.07
C VAL A 44 6.49 9.43 -7.01
N CYS A 45 5.42 10.20 -7.30
CA CYS A 45 5.49 11.66 -7.20
C CYS A 45 5.39 12.17 -5.75
N ALA A 46 5.89 13.39 -5.51
CA ALA A 46 5.92 14.06 -4.21
C ALA A 46 4.56 14.50 -3.63
N ARG A 47 3.44 14.13 -4.25
CA ARG A 47 2.12 14.44 -3.66
C ARG A 47 1.92 13.67 -2.37
N SER A 48 1.37 14.35 -1.37
CA SER A 48 1.12 13.81 -0.02
C SER A 48 0.51 12.40 -0.04
N ARG A 49 -0.58 12.21 -0.79
CA ARG A 49 -1.26 10.91 -0.89
C ARG A 49 -0.40 9.80 -1.50
N CYS A 50 0.39 10.11 -2.53
CA CYS A 50 1.26 9.12 -3.19
C CYS A 50 2.43 8.74 -2.29
N ARG A 51 3.03 9.73 -1.61
CA ARG A 51 4.03 9.52 -0.57
C ARG A 51 3.50 8.63 0.55
N THR A 52 2.33 8.95 1.12
CA THR A 52 1.75 8.14 2.20
C THR A 52 1.48 6.69 1.79
N ARG A 53 1.07 6.45 0.54
CA ARG A 53 0.91 5.08 0.00
C ARG A 53 2.23 4.34 -0.12
N HIS A 54 3.26 5.01 -0.63
CA HIS A 54 4.62 4.44 -0.70
C HIS A 54 5.13 4.08 0.71
N ASP A 55 5.08 5.03 1.64
CA ASP A 55 5.56 4.81 3.01
C ASP A 55 4.78 3.70 3.72
N ASP A 56 3.47 3.60 3.45
CA ASP A 56 2.65 2.49 3.92
C ASP A 56 3.08 1.14 3.33
N LEU A 57 3.36 1.09 2.02
CA LEU A 57 3.80 -0.13 1.37
C LEU A 57 5.14 -0.60 1.94
N VAL A 58 6.12 0.30 2.09
CA VAL A 58 7.42 -0.02 2.72
C VAL A 58 7.22 -0.56 4.14
N ARG A 59 6.40 0.10 4.97
CA ARG A 59 6.08 -0.39 6.32
C ARG A 59 5.38 -1.75 6.30
N HIS A 60 4.49 -1.96 5.32
CA HIS A 60 3.76 -3.21 5.17
C HIS A 60 4.69 -4.37 4.79
N MET A 61 5.62 -4.16 3.87
CA MET A 61 6.61 -5.17 3.47
C MET A 61 7.50 -5.56 4.66
N ALA A 62 7.92 -4.58 5.47
CA ALA A 62 8.66 -4.84 6.69
C ALA A 62 7.83 -5.62 7.73
N TYR A 63 6.54 -5.28 7.89
CA TYR A 63 5.62 -6.01 8.75
C TYR A 63 5.44 -7.47 8.28
N LEU A 64 5.24 -7.68 6.98
CA LEU A 64 5.11 -9.00 6.38
C LEU A 64 6.35 -9.86 6.63
N GLY A 65 7.54 -9.31 6.39
CA GLY A 65 8.79 -10.04 6.63
C GLY A 65 8.93 -10.52 8.08
N ARG A 66 8.48 -9.73 9.07
CA ARG A 66 8.50 -10.13 10.48
C ARG A 66 7.42 -11.17 10.80
N ALA A 67 6.22 -11.02 10.26
CA ALA A 67 5.16 -12.01 10.41
C ALA A 67 5.56 -13.37 9.82
N GLU A 68 6.19 -13.38 8.64
CA GLU A 68 6.66 -14.60 7.97
C GLU A 68 7.82 -15.27 8.72
N GLN A 69 8.71 -14.51 9.36
CA GLN A 69 9.73 -15.06 10.25
C GLN A 69 9.11 -15.85 11.41
N LEU A 70 8.06 -15.30 12.04
CA LEU A 70 7.33 -15.98 13.11
C LEU A 70 6.54 -17.20 12.59
N ASN A 71 5.89 -17.06 11.43
CA ASN A 71 5.14 -18.17 10.83
C ASN A 71 6.03 -19.36 10.48
N ARG A 72 7.27 -19.13 10.04
CA ARG A 72 8.23 -20.21 9.77
C ARG A 72 8.55 -21.09 10.98
N VAL A 73 8.41 -20.56 12.19
CA VAL A 73 8.60 -21.30 13.44
C VAL A 73 7.27 -21.71 14.09
N GLY A 74 6.16 -21.68 13.35
CA GLY A 74 4.85 -22.11 13.82
C GLY A 74 4.11 -21.09 14.68
N LEU A 75 4.65 -19.88 14.85
CA LEU A 75 4.07 -18.85 15.72
C LEU A 75 3.16 -17.87 14.97
N CYS A 76 2.24 -17.26 15.72
CA CYS A 76 1.38 -16.19 15.24
C CYS A 76 2.21 -15.02 14.69
N GLY A 77 1.87 -14.51 13.50
CA GLY A 77 2.56 -13.39 12.85
C GLY A 77 2.41 -12.02 13.54
N ARG A 78 1.81 -11.98 14.75
CA ARG A 78 1.77 -10.77 15.58
C ARG A 78 2.99 -10.78 16.49
N GLU A 79 3.81 -9.74 16.39
CA GLU A 79 4.93 -9.53 17.30
C GLU A 79 4.51 -9.61 18.77
N GLY A 80 5.29 -10.34 19.56
CA GLY A 80 5.03 -10.58 20.98
C GLY A 80 3.97 -11.65 21.26
N CYS A 81 3.43 -12.34 20.25
CA CYS A 81 2.51 -13.46 20.45
C CYS A 81 3.21 -14.81 20.32
N ASN A 82 3.19 -15.62 21.39
CA ASN A 82 3.81 -16.95 21.41
C ASN A 82 2.80 -18.08 21.15
N ARG A 83 1.59 -17.77 20.67
CA ARG A 83 0.58 -18.80 20.34
C ARG A 83 0.87 -19.39 18.97
N PRO A 84 0.54 -20.67 18.74
CA PRO A 84 0.65 -21.27 17.42
C PRO A 84 -0.29 -20.57 16.42
N HIS A 85 0.14 -20.44 15.17
CA HIS A 85 -0.73 -19.93 14.12
C HIS A 85 -1.70 -21.01 13.63
N GLN A 86 -2.91 -20.61 13.26
CA GLN A 86 -3.95 -21.55 12.81
C GLN A 86 -4.71 -21.04 11.58
N PHE A 87 -4.83 -19.72 11.45
CA PHE A 87 -5.64 -19.08 10.42
C PHE A 87 -4.78 -18.16 9.56
N GLN A 88 -5.26 -17.84 8.35
CA GLN A 88 -4.56 -17.00 7.39
C GLN A 88 -5.33 -15.71 7.12
N CYS A 89 -4.62 -14.58 7.14
CA CYS A 89 -5.19 -13.31 6.71
C CYS A 89 -5.47 -13.33 5.20
N SER A 90 -6.71 -13.06 4.79
CA SER A 90 -7.09 -13.03 3.38
C SER A 90 -6.43 -11.90 2.60
N LEU A 91 -5.97 -10.83 3.28
CA LEU A 91 -5.40 -9.64 2.65
C LEU A 91 -3.88 -9.72 2.47
N CYS A 92 -3.14 -10.14 3.50
CA CYS A 92 -1.67 -10.20 3.45
C CYS A 92 -1.11 -11.62 3.46
N ARG A 93 -1.94 -12.66 3.53
CA ARG A 93 -1.56 -14.08 3.47
C ARG A 93 -0.67 -14.59 4.61
N ALA A 94 -0.24 -13.73 5.54
CA ALA A 94 0.42 -14.15 6.77
C ALA A 94 -0.54 -14.92 7.71
N HIS A 95 0.02 -15.76 8.56
CA HIS A 95 -0.72 -16.63 9.48
C HIS A 95 -0.78 -16.07 10.90
N PHE A 96 -1.92 -16.25 11.56
CA PHE A 96 -2.22 -15.72 12.88
C PHE A 96 -2.98 -16.76 13.73
N CYS A 97 -2.96 -16.57 15.05
CA CYS A 97 -3.89 -17.25 15.94
C CYS A 97 -5.27 -16.57 15.90
N GLU A 98 -6.31 -17.28 16.33
CA GLU A 98 -7.71 -16.80 16.31
C GLU A 98 -7.88 -15.37 16.89
N PRO A 99 -7.31 -15.00 18.06
CA PRO A 99 -7.51 -13.64 18.61
C PRO A 99 -6.91 -12.50 17.78
N HIS A 100 -6.00 -12.81 16.85
CA HIS A 100 -5.33 -11.82 16.00
C HIS A 100 -5.87 -11.77 14.59
N LEU A 101 -6.92 -12.54 14.33
CA LEU A 101 -7.69 -12.49 13.11
C LEU A 101 -9.13 -12.10 13.46
N SER A 102 -9.74 -11.29 12.61
CA SER A 102 -11.15 -10.94 12.77
C SER A 102 -11.85 -11.07 11.43
N GLU A 103 -13.03 -11.67 11.44
CA GLU A 103 -13.90 -11.62 10.28
C GLU A 103 -14.52 -10.24 10.13
N ARG A 104 -14.36 -9.64 8.95
CA ARG A 104 -14.84 -8.28 8.65
C ARG A 104 -15.33 -8.21 7.22
N ARG A 105 -16.31 -7.35 6.94
CA ARG A 105 -16.70 -6.97 5.58
C ARG A 105 -15.65 -6.03 5.01
N TYR A 106 -15.04 -6.41 3.90
CA TYR A 106 -14.04 -5.61 3.21
C TYR A 106 -14.53 -5.26 1.80
N PRO A 107 -14.44 -3.99 1.38
CA PRO A 107 -14.85 -3.58 0.04
C PRO A 107 -13.75 -3.93 -0.97
N PHE A 108 -14.13 -4.68 -2.00
CA PHE A 108 -13.31 -4.97 -3.16
C PHE A 108 -13.84 -4.16 -4.35
N SER A 109 -12.94 -3.55 -5.11
CA SER A 109 -13.30 -2.95 -6.39
C SER A 109 -13.08 -3.96 -7.51
N ASP A 110 -14.11 -4.18 -8.32
CA ASP A 110 -14.04 -4.98 -9.55
C ASP A 110 -13.84 -4.09 -10.81
N GLY A 111 -13.51 -2.81 -10.61
CA GLY A 111 -13.38 -1.81 -11.67
C GLY A 111 -14.69 -1.11 -12.07
N ARG A 112 -15.87 -1.64 -11.71
CA ARG A 112 -17.17 -1.02 -12.02
C ARG A 112 -17.99 -0.71 -10.77
N SER A 113 -17.85 -1.54 -9.74
CA SER A 113 -18.61 -1.52 -8.50
C SER A 113 -17.71 -1.79 -7.30
N LEU A 114 -18.21 -1.44 -6.10
CA LEU A 114 -17.64 -1.86 -4.83
C LEU A 114 -18.50 -3.01 -4.28
N LEU A 115 -17.90 -4.19 -4.16
CA LEU A 115 -18.54 -5.36 -3.58
C LEU A 115 -17.96 -5.61 -2.19
N GLU A 116 -18.83 -5.74 -1.19
CA GLU A 116 -18.40 -6.13 0.14
C GLU A 116 -18.36 -7.65 0.28
N ARG A 117 -17.22 -8.18 0.73
CA ARG A 117 -17.05 -9.61 1.01
C ARG A 117 -16.55 -9.80 2.43
N TRP A 118 -16.96 -10.90 3.06
CA TRP A 118 -16.39 -11.35 4.31
C TRP A 118 -14.96 -11.82 4.08
N VAL A 119 -14.03 -11.28 4.88
CA VAL A 119 -12.63 -11.68 4.87
C VAL A 119 -12.14 -11.85 6.30
N SER A 120 -11.16 -12.70 6.46
CA SER A 120 -10.44 -12.80 7.73
C SER A 120 -9.23 -11.86 7.66
N ALA A 121 -9.25 -10.79 8.44
CA ALA A 121 -8.26 -9.72 8.37
C ALA A 121 -7.51 -9.55 9.70
N CYS A 122 -6.19 -9.40 9.62
CA CYS A 122 -5.40 -8.95 10.76
C CYS A 122 -5.61 -7.44 11.02
N ALA A 123 -5.33 -7.00 12.24
CA ALA A 123 -5.48 -5.59 12.63
C ALA A 123 -4.68 -4.63 11.72
N HIS A 124 -3.46 -5.01 11.35
CA HIS A 124 -2.60 -4.20 10.50
C HIS A 124 -3.23 -3.95 9.12
N CYS A 125 -3.65 -5.00 8.41
CA CYS A 125 -4.32 -4.85 7.11
C CYS A 125 -5.63 -4.09 7.21
N TRP A 126 -6.36 -4.27 8.30
CA TRP A 126 -7.56 -3.50 8.54
C TRP A 126 -7.24 -2.01 8.60
N ASP A 127 -6.27 -1.58 9.39
CA ASP A 127 -5.95 -0.15 9.55
C ASP A 127 -5.40 0.49 8.27
N ARG A 128 -4.62 -0.26 7.48
CA ARG A 128 -4.09 0.19 6.18
C ARG A 128 -5.18 0.62 5.21
N ARG A 129 -6.40 0.06 5.30
CA ARG A 129 -7.52 0.39 4.41
C ARG A 129 -7.77 1.90 4.33
N LYS A 130 -7.57 2.63 5.43
CA LYS A 130 -7.81 4.09 5.50
C LYS A 130 -6.90 4.87 4.55
N ILE A 131 -5.67 4.38 4.34
CA ILE A 131 -4.67 5.02 3.46
C ILE A 131 -5.04 4.81 1.98
N TRP A 132 -5.55 3.62 1.66
CA TRP A 132 -5.82 3.24 0.27
C TRP A 132 -7.20 3.67 -0.21
N GLN A 133 -8.18 3.74 0.69
CA GLN A 133 -9.55 4.17 0.39
C GLN A 133 -9.77 5.69 0.44
N ALA A 134 -8.89 6.46 1.11
CA ALA A 134 -8.96 7.91 1.10
C ALA A 134 -9.00 8.44 -0.34
N ARG A 135 -10.10 9.08 -0.74
CA ARG A 135 -10.35 9.60 -2.09
C ARG A 135 -9.58 10.89 -2.37
#